data_AF-A0A511ZAM6-F1
#
_entry.id   AF-A0A511ZAM6-F1
#
_cell.length_a   1.000
_cell.length_b   1.000
_cell.length_c   1.000
_cell.angle_alpha   90.00
_cell.angle_beta   90.00
_cell.angle_gamma   90.00
#
_symmetry.space_group_name_H-M   'P 1'
#
loop_
_entity.id
_entity.type
_entity.pdbx_description
1 polymer ?
#
loop_
_entity_poly.entity_id
_entity_poly.type
_entity_poly.pdbx_seq_one_letter_code
_entity_poly.pdbx_strand_id
1 'polypeptide(L)' 'MKKRRAIFIGDVRFDQCPVFELNSETNYFEMIIDKEFRYLKEVVEEDDDFLVFEIEKDMATLIKQ' A
#
# COMPACT_ATOMS: atom_id res chain seq x y z
N MET A 1 2.27 0.68 16.81
CA MET A 1 1.32 1.56 16.09
C MET A 1 0.77 0.75 14.93
N LYS A 2 -0.55 0.62 14.82
CA LYS A 2 -1.21 -0.13 13.74
C LYS A 2 -1.13 0.70 12.45
N LYS A 3 -0.56 0.15 11.38
CA LYS A 3 -0.43 0.81 10.07
C LYS A 3 -1.09 -0.02 8.99
N ARG A 4 -1.54 0.60 7.91
CA ARG A 4 -1.93 -0.11 6.68
C ARG A 4 -0.91 0.16 5.59
N ARG A 5 -0.54 -0.88 4.87
CA ARG A 5 0.34 -0.80 3.71
C ARG A 5 -0.28 -1.53 2.53
N ALA A 6 0.11 -1.13 1.34
CA ALA A 6 -0.29 -1.81 0.11
C ALA A 6 0.92 -2.10 -0.77
N ILE A 7 0.87 -3.20 -1.51
CA ILE A 7 1.85 -3.53 -2.54
C ILE A 7 1.12 -3.58 -3.87
N PHE A 8 1.60 -2.83 -4.84
CA PHE A 8 1.09 -2.91 -6.21
C PHE A 8 1.74 -4.10 -6.93
N ILE A 9 0.94 -5.05 -7.37
CA ILE A 9 1.39 -6.28 -8.05
C ILE A 9 1.19 -6.24 -9.58
N GLY A 10 0.54 -5.20 -10.10
CA GLY A 10 0.38 -5.01 -11.54
C GLY A 10 1.65 -4.52 -12.25
N ASP A 11 2.72 -4.14 -11.52
CA ASP A 11 3.96 -3.69 -12.14
C ASP A 11 4.82 -4.88 -12.63
N VAL A 12 4.79 -5.10 -13.94
CA VAL A 12 5.55 -6.15 -14.63
C VAL A 12 7.06 -5.88 -14.73
N ARG A 13 7.54 -4.74 -14.21
CA ARG A 13 8.96 -4.35 -14.33
C ARG A 13 9.88 -5.06 -13.34
N PHE A 14 9.35 -5.69 -12.28
CA PHE A 14 10.05 -6.53 -11.28
C PHE A 14 11.38 -5.97 -10.72
N ASP A 15 11.74 -4.72 -11.01
CA ASP A 15 12.96 -4.07 -10.57
C ASP A 15 12.83 -3.57 -9.14
N GLN A 16 11.61 -3.22 -8.75
CA GLN A 16 11.24 -2.79 -7.41
C GLN A 16 9.87 -3.37 -7.00
N CYS A 17 9.65 -3.42 -5.69
CA CYS A 17 8.37 -3.76 -5.08
C CYS A 17 7.74 -2.45 -4.57
N PRO A 18 6.73 -1.88 -5.26
CA PRO A 18 6.12 -0.62 -4.84
C PRO A 18 5.34 -0.79 -3.55
N VAL A 19 5.88 -0.28 -2.44
CA VAL A 19 5.21 -0.33 -1.13
C VAL A 19 4.65 1.05 -0.78
N PHE A 20 3.36 1.07 -0.46
CA PHE A 20 2.62 2.25 -0.06
C PHE A 20 2.19 2.16 1.41
N GLU A 21 2.09 3.28 2.10
CA GLU A 21 1.58 3.39 3.47
C GLU A 21 0.40 4.37 3.50
N LEU A 22 -0.69 3.99 4.19
CA LEU A 22 -1.87 4.85 4.31
C LEU A 22 -1.58 6.03 5.23
N ASN A 23 -1.64 7.23 4.66
CA ASN A 23 -1.69 8.47 5.41
C ASN A 23 -3.15 8.77 5.81
N SER A 24 -3.44 8.67 7.11
CA SER A 24 -4.81 8.86 7.63
C SER A 24 -5.27 10.31 7.62
N GLU A 25 -4.36 11.28 7.49
CA GLU A 25 -4.70 12.71 7.43
C GLU A 25 -5.15 13.12 6.02
N THR A 26 -4.49 12.56 5.00
CA THR A 26 -4.75 12.90 3.59
C THR A 26 -5.66 11.88 2.89
N ASN A 27 -5.83 10.69 3.48
CA ASN A 27 -6.56 9.56 2.91
C ASN A 27 -5.96 9.01 1.59
N TYR A 28 -4.64 9.11 1.46
CA TYR A 28 -3.85 8.54 0.37
C TYR A 28 -2.92 7.44 0.87
N PHE A 29 -2.73 6.42 0.04
CA PHE A 29 -1.59 5.52 0.12
C PHE A 29 -0.40 6.19 -0.58
N GLU A 30 0.61 6.58 0.19
CA GLU A 30 1.83 7.23 -0.31
C GLU A 30 2.95 6.19 -0.42
N MET A 31 3.66 6.16 -1.54
CA MET A 31 4.80 5.26 -1.68
C MET A 31 5.88 5.64 -0.68
N ILE A 32 6.48 4.64 -0.04
CA ILE A 32 7.44 4.88 1.05
C ILE A 32 8.71 5.58 0.53
N ILE A 33 9.14 5.24 -0.69
CA ILE A 33 10.39 5.78 -1.28
C ILE A 33 10.17 7.08 -2.06
N ASP A 34 8.95 7.34 -2.53
CA ASP A 34 8.59 8.52 -3.30
C ASP A 34 7.14 8.94 -3.02
N LYS A 35 6.96 9.90 -2.11
CA LYS A 35 5.62 10.35 -1.69
C LYS A 35 4.82 11.07 -2.77
N GLU A 36 5.46 11.50 -3.87
CA GLU A 36 4.74 12.06 -5.02
C GLU A 36 3.94 10.98 -5.73
N PHE A 37 4.41 9.73 -5.68
CA PHE A 37 3.70 8.56 -6.17
C PHE A 37 2.71 8.05 -5.10
N ARG A 38 1.42 8.32 -5.33
CA ARG A 38 0.35 8.03 -4.37
C ARG A 38 -0.97 7.72 -5.03
N TYR A 39 -1.80 6.95 -4.33
CA TYR A 39 -3.15 6.58 -4.76
C TYR A 39 -4.17 6.93 -3.69
N LEU A 40 -5.38 7.27 -4.10
CA LEU A 40 -6.51 7.40 -3.17
C LEU A 40 -6.75 6.07 -2.48
N LYS A 41 -7.16 6.12 -1.21
CA LYS A 41 -7.49 4.91 -0.43
C LYS A 41 -8.50 4.00 -1.14
N GLU A 42 -9.54 4.58 -1.73
CA GLU A 42 -10.59 3.84 -2.45
C GLU A 42 -10.03 3.05 -3.62
N VAL A 43 -9.14 3.65 -4.42
CA VAL A 43 -8.48 2.97 -5.55
C VAL A 43 -7.71 1.74 -5.07
N VAL A 44 -6.92 1.87 -4.00
CA VAL A 44 -6.13 0.76 -3.45
C VAL A 44 -7.03 -0.32 -2.83
N GLU A 45 -8.13 0.07 -2.19
CA GLU A 45 -9.05 -0.86 -1.54
C GLU A 45 -9.99 -1.56 -2.53
N GLU A 46 -10.24 -1.01 -3.71
CA GLU A 46 -11.12 -1.59 -4.75
C GLU A 46 -10.37 -2.36 -5.83
N ASP A 47 -9.16 -1.94 -6.18
CA ASP A 47 -8.36 -2.58 -7.24
C ASP A 47 -7.69 -3.88 -6.75
N ASP A 48 -7.82 -4.95 -7.55
CA ASP A 48 -7.31 -6.30 -7.28
C ASP A 48 -5.80 -6.43 -7.61
N ASP A 49 -5.20 -5.40 -8.22
CA ASP A 49 -3.75 -5.31 -8.41
C ASP A 49 -3.03 -4.75 -7.17
N PHE A 50 -3.74 -4.61 -6.03
CA PHE A 50 -3.16 -4.20 -4.75
C PHE A 50 -3.37 -5.24 -3.65
N LEU A 51 -2.26 -5.72 -3.09
CA LEU A 51 -2.26 -6.47 -1.85
C LEU A 51 -2.26 -5.50 -0.66
N VAL A 52 -3.26 -5.56 0.21
CA VAL A 52 -3.36 -4.68 1.39
C VAL A 52 -3.05 -5.45 2.67
N PHE A 53 -2.16 -4.88 3.47
CA PHE A 53 -1.66 -5.45 4.71
C PHE A 53 -1.94 -4.54 5.90
N GLU A 54 -2.22 -5.16 7.03
CA GLU A 54 -2.13 -4.53 8.33
C GLU A 54 -0.78 -4.85 8.96
N ILE A 55 -0.08 -3.83 9.44
CA ILE A 55 1.22 -3.94 10.08
C ILE A 55 1.07 -3.68 11.58
N GLU A 56 1.45 -4.66 12.38
CA GLU A 56 1.55 -4.55 13.83
C GLU A 56 2.92 -5.07 14.30
N LYS A 57 3.73 -4.16 14.87
CA LYS A 57 5.14 -4.43 15.23
C LYS A 57 5.90 -4.95 13.99
N ASP A 58 6.36 -6.19 14.04
CA ASP A 58 7.13 -6.85 12.98
C ASP A 58 6.28 -7.86 12.19
N MET A 59 4.96 -7.85 12.36
CA MET A 59 4.04 -8.75 11.67
C MET A 59 3.22 -7.98 10.62
N ALA A 60 3.16 -8.56 9.42
CA ALA A 60 2.28 -8.12 8.34
C ALA A 60 1.19 -9.17 8.13
N THR A 61 -0.07 -8.74 8.23
CA THR A 61 -1.24 -9.59 8.00
C THR A 61 -1.96 -9.11 6.76
N LEU A 62 -2.07 -9.97 5.74
CA LEU A 62 -2.84 -9.69 4.54
C LEU A 62 -4.33 -9.58 4.91
N ILE A 63 -4.98 -8.50 4.48
CA ILE A 63 -6.41 -8.26 4.74
C ILE A 63 -7.24 -8.18 3.45
N LYS A 64 -6.59 -7.92 2.30
CA LYS A 64 -7.19 -7.95 0.96
C LYS A 64 -6.15 -8.44 -0.05
N GLN A 65 -6.60 -9.27 -0.99
CA GLN A 65 -5.95 -9.54 -2.26
C GLN A 65 -6.71 -8.84 -3.37
#